data_AF-A0A1T0CA59-F1
#
_entry.id   AF-A0A1T0CA59-F1
#
_cell.length_a   1.000
_cell.length_b   1.000
_cell.length_c   1.000
_cell.angle_alpha   90.00
_cell.angle_beta   90.00
_cell.angle_gamma   90.00
#
_symmetry.space_group_name_H-M   'P 1'
#
loop_
_entity.id
_entity.type
_entity.pdbx_description
1 polymer ?
#
loop_
_entity_poly.entity_id
_entity_poly.type
_entity_poly.pdbx_seq_one_letter_code
_entity_poly.pdbx_strand_id
1 'polypeptide(L)'
;MGKTATISVRVDELDKQSAEQVLKQLGMPISTLVTLLLKQVSLTKKIPFDIALPDVPSTVNVEEMTVEQFRQMMVEAYHEAENGHVRSVNEFFKEFKERNV
;
A
#
# COMPACT_ATOMS: atom_id res chain seq x y z
N MET A 1 -40.25 -2.20 10.29
CA MET A 1 -39.65 -3.54 10.10
C MET A 1 -38.93 -3.55 8.75
N GLY A 2 -37.62 -3.32 8.73
CA GLY A 2 -36.85 -3.24 7.48
C GLY A 2 -36.66 -4.63 6.87
N LYS A 3 -36.90 -4.78 5.56
CA LYS A 3 -36.68 -6.03 4.84
C LYS A 3 -35.20 -6.40 4.91
N THR A 4 -34.86 -7.49 5.59
CA THR A 4 -33.52 -8.08 5.59
C THR A 4 -33.36 -8.96 4.35
N ALA A 5 -32.27 -8.77 3.62
CA ALA A 5 -31.87 -9.64 2.51
C ALA A 5 -30.58 -10.37 2.88
N THR A 6 -30.46 -11.64 2.46
CA THR A 6 -29.27 -12.46 2.70
C THR A 6 -28.35 -12.39 1.49
N ILE A 7 -27.05 -12.22 1.73
CA ILE A 7 -26.01 -12.24 0.70
C ILE A 7 -25.09 -13.43 0.96
N SER A 8 -24.88 -14.27 -0.05
CA SER A 8 -23.92 -15.37 -0.01
C SER A 8 -22.74 -15.04 -0.92
N VAL A 9 -21.54 -15.00 -0.36
CA VAL A 9 -20.29 -14.66 -1.08
C VAL A 9 -19.32 -15.83 -0.93
N ARG A 10 -18.62 -16.17 -2.02
CA ARG A 10 -17.48 -17.09 -1.97
C ARG A 10 -16.20 -16.29 -1.75
N VAL A 11 -15.38 -16.73 -0.82
CA VAL A 11 -14.09 -16.14 -0.47
C VAL A 11 -13.10 -17.28 -0.23
N ASP A 12 -11.83 -17.01 -0.45
CA ASP A 12 -10.76 -17.93 -0.07
C ASP A 12 -10.69 -18.08 1.46
N GLU A 13 -10.35 -19.28 1.91
CA GLU A 13 -10.37 -19.59 3.36
C GLU A 13 -9.29 -18.81 4.12
N LEU A 14 -8.10 -18.67 3.53
CA LEU A 14 -6.99 -17.91 4.13
C LEU A 14 -7.31 -16.41 4.19
N ASP A 15 -7.92 -15.86 3.15
CA ASP A 15 -8.34 -14.45 3.11
C ASP A 15 -9.40 -14.16 4.16
N LYS A 16 -10.37 -15.07 4.30
CA LYS A 16 -11.42 -14.98 5.33
C LYS A 16 -10.81 -14.95 6.74
N GLN A 17 -9.91 -15.89 7.05
CA GLN A 17 -9.29 -15.97 8.37
C GLN A 17 -8.46 -14.72 8.68
N SER A 18 -7.68 -14.24 7.71
CA SER A 18 -6.87 -13.03 7.85
C SER A 18 -7.74 -11.80 8.11
N ALA A 19 -8.81 -11.62 7.32
CA ALA A 19 -9.75 -10.52 7.52
C ALA A 19 -10.47 -10.59 8.87
N GLU A 20 -10.87 -11.80 9.31
CA GLU A 20 -11.51 -12.00 10.61
C GLU A 20 -10.61 -11.64 11.79
N GLN A 21 -9.31 -11.96 11.71
CA GLN A 21 -8.34 -11.58 12.73
C GLN A 21 -8.21 -10.05 12.86
N VAL A 22 -8.08 -9.35 11.73
CA VAL A 22 -7.99 -7.87 11.71
C VAL A 22 -9.27 -7.25 12.25
N LEU A 23 -10.44 -7.72 11.80
CA LEU A 23 -11.73 -7.17 12.23
C LEU A 23 -12.02 -7.46 13.70
N LYS A 24 -11.56 -8.59 14.22
CA LYS A 24 -11.64 -8.91 15.66
C LYS A 24 -10.84 -7.93 16.51
N GLN A 25 -9.66 -7.51 16.05
CA GLN A 25 -8.89 -6.46 16.73
C GLN A 25 -9.62 -5.11 16.73
N LEU A 26 -10.37 -4.83 15.65
CA LEU A 26 -11.24 -3.65 15.54
C LEU A 26 -12.59 -3.80 16.29
N GLY A 27 -12.85 -4.95 16.92
CA GLY A 27 -14.10 -5.21 17.64
C GLY A 27 -15.34 -5.35 16.75
N MET A 28 -15.14 -5.71 15.47
CA MET A 28 -16.20 -5.76 14.46
C MET A 28 -16.32 -7.16 13.85
N PRO A 29 -17.53 -7.71 13.63
CA PRO A 29 -17.70 -8.92 12.83
C PRO A 29 -17.75 -8.61 11.33
N ILE A 30 -17.39 -9.59 10.48
CA ILE A 30 -17.41 -9.45 9.00
C ILE A 30 -18.76 -8.96 8.47
N SER A 31 -19.88 -9.43 9.03
CA SER A 31 -21.22 -9.02 8.59
C SER A 31 -21.49 -7.53 8.79
N THR A 32 -20.95 -6.93 9.85
CA THR A 32 -21.04 -5.49 10.10
C THR A 32 -20.22 -4.72 9.08
N LEU A 33 -19.00 -5.17 8.77
CA LEU A 33 -18.18 -4.56 7.71
C LEU A 33 -18.90 -4.57 6.37
N VAL A 34 -19.45 -5.72 5.95
CA VAL A 34 -20.19 -5.85 4.68
C VAL A 34 -21.38 -4.89 4.65
N THR A 35 -22.11 -4.77 5.76
CA THR A 35 -23.24 -3.83 5.88
C THR A 35 -22.78 -2.38 5.72
N LEU A 36 -21.65 -2.00 6.33
CA LEU A 36 -21.08 -0.66 6.22
C LEU A 36 -20.65 -0.34 4.79
N LEU A 37 -19.97 -1.28 4.11
CA LEU A 37 -19.55 -1.11 2.72
C LEU A 37 -20.74 -0.89 1.78
N LEU A 38 -21.81 -1.68 1.94
CA LEU A 38 -23.04 -1.50 1.15
C LEU A 38 -23.69 -0.14 1.39
N LYS A 39 -23.72 0.33 2.64
CA LYS A 39 -24.22 1.67 2.98
C LYS A 39 -23.35 2.76 2.36
N GLN A 40 -22.03 2.60 2.41
CA GLN A 40 -21.08 3.56 1.84
C GLN A 40 -21.26 3.67 0.33
N VAL A 41 -21.35 2.54 -0.39
CA VAL A 41 -21.62 2.53 -1.84
C VAL A 41 -22.95 3.22 -2.16
N SER A 42 -24.00 2.95 -1.36
CA SER A 42 -25.30 3.59 -1.55
C SER A 42 -25.25 5.10 -1.32
N LEU A 43 -24.47 5.56 -0.34
CA LEU A 43 -24.35 6.97 0.04
C LEU A 43 -23.47 7.76 -0.94
N THR A 44 -22.30 7.25 -1.30
CA THR A 44 -21.31 7.96 -2.10
C THR A 44 -21.48 7.74 -3.60
N LYS A 45 -22.27 6.73 -4.00
CA LYS A 45 -22.41 6.27 -5.39
C LYS A 45 -21.07 5.86 -6.03
N LYS A 46 -20.09 5.46 -5.21
CA LYS A 46 -18.75 5.04 -5.62
C LYS A 46 -18.30 3.82 -4.83
N ILE A 47 -17.31 3.11 -5.37
CA ILE A 47 -16.65 2.01 -4.66
C ILE A 47 -15.73 2.61 -3.59
N PRO A 48 -15.78 2.12 -2.33
CA PRO A 48 -15.12 2.75 -1.19
C PRO A 48 -13.64 2.36 -1.06
N PHE A 49 -12.97 2.18 -2.19
CA PHE A 49 -11.55 1.97 -2.35
C PHE A 49 -11.20 2.31 -3.80
N ASP A 50 -9.97 2.76 -4.02
CA ASP A 50 -9.52 3.08 -5.37
C ASP A 50 -9.36 1.78 -6.17
N ILE A 51 -9.97 1.76 -7.35
CA ILE A 51 -9.72 0.72 -8.35
C ILE A 51 -8.63 1.25 -9.26
N ALA A 52 -7.40 1.08 -8.80
CA ALA A 52 -6.21 1.32 -9.59
C ALA A 52 -5.46 0.01 -9.77
N LEU A 53 -4.71 -0.12 -10.85
CA LEU A 53 -3.63 -1.08 -10.87
C LEU A 53 -2.66 -0.67 -9.75
N PRO A 54 -2.07 -1.62 -9.00
CA PRO A 54 -1.10 -1.27 -7.99
C PRO A 54 0.01 -0.46 -8.66
N ASP A 55 0.10 0.83 -8.35
CA ASP A 55 1.23 1.64 -8.76
C ASP A 55 2.47 0.97 -8.18
N VAL A 56 3.33 0.48 -9.08
CA VAL A 56 4.69 0.08 -8.70
C VAL A 56 5.26 1.27 -7.93
N PRO A 57 5.77 1.07 -6.70
CA PRO A 57 6.24 2.20 -5.90
C PRO A 57 7.22 3.00 -6.74
N SER A 58 6.90 4.28 -6.95
CA SER A 58 7.64 5.25 -7.77
C SER A 58 9.09 5.42 -7.31
N THR A 59 9.48 4.79 -6.20
CA THR A 59 10.87 4.58 -5.77
C THR A 59 11.72 3.76 -6.75
N VAL A 60 11.13 3.12 -7.78
CA VAL A 60 11.86 2.29 -8.77
C VAL A 60 11.67 2.78 -10.22
N ASN A 61 10.94 3.87 -10.46
CA ASN A 61 10.76 4.37 -11.83
C ASN A 61 11.54 5.66 -12.11
N VAL A 62 12.79 5.50 -12.51
CA VAL A 62 13.63 6.60 -13.05
C VAL A 62 13.07 7.21 -14.33
N GLU A 63 12.09 6.58 -15.00
CA GLU A 63 11.44 7.12 -16.20
C GLU A 63 10.42 8.23 -15.88
N GLU A 64 9.95 8.34 -14.62
CA GLU A 64 9.03 9.40 -14.18
C GLU A 64 9.74 10.64 -13.61
N MET A 65 11.06 10.58 -13.43
CA MET A 65 11.84 11.74 -12.99
C MET A 65 12.02 12.72 -14.14
N THR A 66 11.66 13.99 -13.91
CA THR A 66 12.02 15.04 -14.86
C THR A 66 13.55 15.21 -14.90
N VAL A 67 14.07 15.63 -16.06
CA VAL A 67 15.52 15.88 -16.25
C VAL A 67 16.07 16.82 -15.17
N GLU A 68 15.28 17.81 -14.76
CA GLU A 68 15.66 18.75 -13.71
C GLU A 68 15.76 18.11 -12.32
N GLN A 69 14.82 17.22 -11.96
CA GLN A 69 14.88 16.48 -10.69
C GLN A 69 16.09 15.52 -10.65
N PHE A 70 16.36 14.83 -11.76
CA PHE A 70 17.54 13.96 -11.87
C PHE A 70 18.83 14.79 -11.76
N ARG A 71 18.89 15.93 -12.43
CA ARG A 71 20.05 16.84 -12.36
C ARG A 71 20.29 17.34 -10.93
N GLN A 72 19.23 17.76 -10.25
CA GLN A 72 19.33 18.23 -8.86
C GLN A 72 19.85 17.12 -7.93
N MET A 73 19.31 15.91 -8.04
CA MET A 73 19.78 14.73 -7.30
C MET A 73 21.28 14.45 -7.56
N MET A 74 21.73 14.51 -8.81
CA MET A 74 23.13 14.24 -9.16
C MET A 74 24.08 15.31 -8.60
N VAL A 75 23.67 16.57 -8.57
CA VAL A 75 24.45 17.66 -7.97
C VAL A 75 24.54 17.49 -6.45
N GLU A 76 23.43 17.16 -5.80
CA GLU A 76 23.41 16.88 -4.35
C GLU A 76 24.30 15.69 -4.00
N ALA A 77 24.17 14.57 -4.73
CA ALA A 77 24.99 13.38 -4.53
C ALA A 77 26.49 13.64 -4.74
N TYR A 78 26.85 14.50 -5.71
CA TYR A 78 28.24 14.90 -5.93
C TYR A 78 28.80 15.68 -4.74
N HIS A 79 28.04 16.66 -4.21
CA HIS A 79 28.46 17.41 -3.03
C HIS A 79 28.51 16.57 -1.76
N GLU A 80 27.61 15.61 -1.58
CA GLU A 80 27.66 14.66 -0.47
C GLU A 80 28.93 13.81 -0.51
N ALA A 81 29.32 13.34 -1.70
CA ALA A 81 30.54 12.59 -1.91
C ALA A 81 31.80 13.43 -1.63
N GLU A 82 31.84 14.70 -2.08
CA GLU A 82 32.94 15.64 -1.77
C GLU A 82 33.07 15.90 -0.27
N ASN A 83 31.94 15.94 0.45
CA ASN A 83 31.89 16.13 1.90
C ASN A 83 32.14 14.85 2.70
N GLY A 84 32.52 13.75 2.04
CA GLY A 84 32.84 12.48 2.69
C GLY A 84 31.64 11.66 3.16
N HIS A 85 30.41 12.05 2.77
CA HIS A 85 29.18 11.29 3.02
C HIS A 85 29.06 10.15 2.00
N VAL A 86 30.06 9.27 1.99
CA VAL A 86 30.10 8.07 1.15
C VAL A 86 29.74 6.85 1.98
N ARG A 87 29.04 5.90 1.38
CA ARG A 87 28.71 4.63 2.00
C ARG A 87 29.47 3.50 1.32
N SER A 88 29.96 2.55 2.10
CA SER A 88 30.54 1.31 1.57
C SER A 88 29.48 0.52 0.78
N VAL A 89 29.81 0.16 -0.46
CA VAL A 89 28.93 -0.62 -1.34
C VAL A 89 28.54 -1.95 -0.68
N ASN A 90 29.49 -2.59 0.01
CA ASN A 90 29.25 -3.87 0.68
C ASN A 90 28.30 -3.74 1.87
N GLU A 91 28.40 -2.65 2.64
CA GLU A 91 27.50 -2.38 3.77
C GLU A 91 26.10 -2.05 3.29
N PHE A 92 25.98 -1.24 2.23
CA PHE A 92 24.70 -0.94 1.59
C PHE A 92 23.95 -2.20 1.17
N PHE A 93 24.58 -3.08 0.39
CA PHE A 93 23.90 -4.29 -0.10
C PHE A 93 23.55 -5.26 1.02
N LYS A 94 24.33 -5.29 2.11
CA LYS A 94 24.01 -6.09 3.29
C LYS A 94 22.76 -5.57 4.00
N GLU A 95 22.70 -4.28 4.32
CA GLU A 95 21.53 -3.64 4.94
C GLU A 95 20.28 -3.74 4.05
N PHE A 96 20.45 -3.51 2.75
CA PHE A 96 19.35 -3.59 1.78
C PHE A 96 18.71 -4.98 1.76
N LYS A 97 19.54 -6.03 1.84
CA LYS A 97 19.05 -7.42 1.89
C LYS A 97 18.37 -7.73 3.22
N GLU A 98 18.83 -7.19 4.33
CA GLU A 98 18.19 -7.40 5.65
C GLU A 98 16.83 -6.69 5.79
N ARG A 99 16.61 -5.58 5.06
CA ARG A 99 15.36 -4.80 5.10
C ARG A 99 14.26 -5.31 4.16
N ASN A 100 14.63 -6.04 3.11
CA ASN A 100 13.71 -6.47 2.03
C ASN A 100 13.58 -8.00 1.89
N VAL A 101 13.90 -8.73 2.96
CA VAL A 101 13.62 -10.17 3.15
C VAL A 101 12.65 -10.31 4.32
#